data_AF-A0AAV9QVG3-F1
#
_entry.id   AF-A0AAV9QVG3-F1
#
_cell.length_a   1.000
_cell.length_b   1.000
_cell.length_c   1.000
_cell.angle_alpha   90.00
_cell.angle_beta   90.00
_cell.angle_gamma   90.00
#
_symmetry.space_group_name_H-M   'P 1'
#
loop_
_entity.id
_entity.type
_entity.pdbx_description
1 polymer ?
#
loop_
_entity_poly.entity_id
_entity_poly.type
_entity_poly.pdbx_seq_one_letter_code
_entity_poly.pdbx_strand_id
1 'polypeptide(L)'
;KAVPKAVHDDLKPKYSQLHTKCDNLRMDIIKLKAENEQLKAMIRTTQFSFASLKCKPAQLLFFTGLTSALFNWVLQMVKDIVEVVCGSLSLEDHLLGILMKLRLGMLTKMTFQKF
;
A
#
# COMPACT_ATOMS: atom_id res chain seq x y z
N LYS A 1 -16.48 50.90 -23.57
CA LYS A 1 -16.89 51.11 -22.15
C LYS A 1 -15.63 50.98 -21.29
N ALA A 2 -15.11 52.07 -20.74
CA ALA A 2 -13.90 52.05 -19.92
C ALA A 2 -14.20 51.40 -18.56
N VAL A 3 -13.38 50.45 -18.13
CA VAL A 3 -13.50 49.86 -16.79
C VAL A 3 -13.14 50.95 -15.76
N PRO A 4 -14.00 51.24 -14.76
CA PRO A 4 -13.71 52.26 -13.76
C PRO A 4 -12.41 51.95 -13.03
N LYS A 5 -11.55 52.96 -12.84
CA LYS A 5 -10.21 52.83 -12.22
C LYS A 5 -10.25 52.10 -10.87
N ALA A 6 -11.28 52.37 -10.06
CA ALA A 6 -11.53 51.72 -8.78
C ALA A 6 -11.77 50.19 -8.88
N VAL A 7 -12.39 49.71 -9.97
CA VAL A 7 -12.60 48.27 -10.23
C VAL A 7 -11.30 47.61 -10.66
N HIS A 8 -10.48 48.30 -11.45
CA HIS A 8 -9.16 47.81 -11.86
C HIS A 8 -8.18 47.72 -10.68
N ASP A 9 -8.20 48.71 -9.78
CA ASP A 9 -7.33 48.77 -8.61
C ASP A 9 -7.69 47.72 -7.53
N ASP A 10 -8.94 47.26 -7.46
CA ASP A 10 -9.40 46.14 -6.61
C ASP A 10 -9.14 44.76 -7.26
N LEU A 11 -9.16 44.66 -8.59
CA LEU A 11 -8.93 43.39 -9.31
C LEU A 11 -7.46 42.96 -9.29
N LYS A 12 -6.54 43.92 -9.39
CA LYS A 12 -5.09 43.68 -9.41
C LYS A 12 -4.57 42.91 -8.17
N PRO A 13 -4.87 43.31 -6.92
CA PRO A 13 -4.41 42.57 -5.74
C PRO A 13 -5.08 41.19 -5.62
N LYS A 14 -6.35 41.06 -6.03
CA LYS A 14 -7.06 39.77 -6.06
C LYS A 14 -6.43 38.79 -7.04
N TYR A 15 -6.07 39.27 -8.23
CA TYR A 15 -5.34 38.48 -9.22
C TYR A 15 -3.97 38.05 -8.69
N SER A 16 -3.20 38.96 -8.09
CA SER A 16 -1.90 38.63 -7.49
C SER A 16 -2.03 37.59 -6.37
N GLN A 17 -3.02 37.72 -5.48
CA GLN A 17 -3.29 36.73 -4.43
C GLN A 17 -3.68 35.36 -5.00
N LEU A 18 -4.53 35.34 -6.02
CA LEU A 18 -4.93 34.10 -6.68
C LEU A 18 -3.74 33.43 -7.37
N HIS A 19 -2.89 34.22 -8.02
CA HIS A 19 -1.67 33.73 -8.66
C HIS A 19 -0.72 33.09 -7.65
N THR A 20 -0.44 33.76 -6.52
CA THR A 20 0.36 33.19 -5.42
C THR A 20 -0.25 31.90 -4.87
N LYS A 21 -1.58 31.84 -4.70
CA LYS A 21 -2.25 30.61 -4.27
C LYS A 21 -2.07 29.47 -5.28
N CYS A 22 -2.19 29.75 -6.58
CA CYS A 22 -1.96 28.76 -7.62
C CYS A 22 -0.52 28.23 -7.61
N ASP A 23 0.47 29.11 -7.44
CA ASP A 23 1.87 28.72 -7.36
C ASP A 23 2.16 27.86 -6.13
N ASN A 24 1.61 28.23 -4.97
CA ASN A 24 1.72 27.45 -3.75
C ASN A 24 1.08 26.06 -3.90
N LEU A 25 -0.13 25.98 -4.45
CA LEU A 25 -0.79 24.70 -4.72
C LEU A 25 0.00 23.83 -5.70
N ARG A 26 0.64 24.44 -6.70
CA ARG A 26 1.51 23.71 -7.64
C ARG A 26 2.70 23.11 -6.92
N MET A 27 3.33 23.85 -6.01
CA MET A 27 4.43 23.36 -5.17
C MET A 27 3.97 22.22 -4.25
N ASP A 28 2.80 22.36 -3.62
CA ASP A 28 2.23 21.32 -2.76
C ASP A 28 1.95 20.03 -3.53
N ILE A 29 1.41 20.13 -4.75
CA ILE A 29 1.18 18.97 -5.62
C ILE A 29 2.49 18.27 -5.97
N ILE A 30 3.56 19.03 -6.27
CA ILE A 30 4.87 18.46 -6.57
C ILE A 30 5.42 17.72 -5.34
N LYS A 31 5.32 18.33 -4.17
CA LYS A 31 5.76 17.72 -2.90
C LYS A 31 4.99 16.44 -2.59
N LEU A 32 3.66 16.47 -2.68
CA LEU A 32 2.81 15.29 -2.46
C LEU A 32 3.11 14.16 -3.45
N LYS A 33 3.40 14.48 -4.71
CA LYS A 33 3.84 13.46 -5.69
C LYS A 33 5.16 12.82 -5.27
N ALA A 34 6.13 13.61 -4.82
CA ALA A 34 7.42 13.09 -4.36
C ALA A 34 7.26 12.20 -3.11
N GLU A 35 6.47 12.63 -2.13
CA GLU A 35 6.15 11.85 -0.94
C GLU A 35 5.45 10.53 -1.30
N ASN A 36 4.50 10.56 -2.23
CA ASN A 36 3.79 9.35 -2.68
C ASN A 36 4.75 8.36 -3.37
N GLU A 37 5.67 8.84 -4.22
CA GLU A 37 6.68 7.96 -4.82
C GLU A 37 7.64 7.38 -3.77
N GLN A 38 8.02 8.15 -2.74
CA GLN A 38 8.82 7.64 -1.63
C GLN A 38 8.06 6.58 -0.82
N LEU A 39 6.78 6.81 -0.52
CA LEU A 39 5.94 5.84 0.19
C LEU A 39 5.75 4.56 -0.63
N LYS A 40 5.52 4.65 -1.95
CA LYS A 40 5.50 3.48 -2.83
C LYS A 40 6.83 2.74 -2.82
N ALA A 41 7.96 3.45 -2.83
CA ALA A 41 9.28 2.83 -2.72
C ALA A 41 9.46 2.13 -1.36
N MET A 42 9.04 2.75 -0.25
CA MET A 42 9.06 2.13 1.08
C MET A 42 8.16 0.89 1.15
N ILE A 43 6.96 0.93 0.57
CA ILE A 43 6.07 -0.24 0.51
C ILE A 43 6.73 -1.36 -0.29
N ARG A 44 7.38 -1.03 -1.42
CA ARG A 44 8.14 -2.01 -2.22
C ARG A 44 9.32 -2.60 -1.47
N THR A 45 10.01 -1.83 -0.63
CA THR A 45 11.15 -2.33 0.16
C THR A 45 10.71 -3.05 1.43
N THR A 46 9.55 -2.71 1.98
CA THR A 46 8.95 -3.38 3.15
C THR A 46 8.14 -4.59 2.70
N GLN A 47 8.79 -5.54 2.03
CA GLN A 47 8.13 -6.80 1.66
C GLN A 47 8.04 -7.72 2.88
N PHE A 48 6.91 -7.65 3.57
CA PHE A 48 6.48 -8.71 4.46
C PHE A 48 6.16 -9.94 3.61
N SER A 49 6.96 -10.99 3.74
CA SER A 49 6.88 -12.20 2.92
C SER A 49 7.37 -13.40 3.72
N PHE A 50 7.04 -14.60 3.24
CA PHE A 50 7.58 -15.83 3.79
C PHE A 50 9.12 -15.84 3.72
N ALA A 51 9.71 -15.28 2.66
CA ALA A 51 11.16 -15.18 2.52
C ALA A 51 11.82 -14.37 3.64
N SER A 52 11.16 -13.32 4.16
CA SER A 52 11.68 -12.52 5.29
C SER A 52 11.38 -13.13 6.66
N LEU A 53 10.40 -14.04 6.76
CA LEU A 53 10.00 -14.72 7.99
C LEU A 53 10.62 -16.11 8.19
N LYS A 54 11.01 -16.81 7.12
CA LYS A 54 11.49 -18.21 7.20
C LYS A 54 12.70 -18.39 8.12
N CYS A 55 13.53 -17.35 8.24
CA CYS A 55 14.71 -17.32 9.12
C CYS A 55 14.39 -16.80 10.55
N LYS A 56 13.12 -16.52 10.86
CA LYS A 56 12.64 -15.97 12.14
C LYS A 56 11.51 -16.86 12.69
N PRO A 57 11.84 -18.04 13.26
CA PRO A 57 10.85 -19.06 13.61
C PRO A 57 9.77 -18.54 14.58
N ALA A 58 10.16 -17.71 15.55
CA ALA A 58 9.23 -17.12 16.50
C ALA A 58 8.18 -16.21 15.83
N GLN A 59 8.58 -15.45 14.81
CA GLN A 59 7.66 -14.58 14.07
C GLN A 59 6.73 -15.40 13.19
N LEU A 60 7.25 -16.41 12.48
CA LEU A 60 6.40 -17.30 11.68
C LEU A 60 5.35 -18.01 12.56
N LEU A 61 5.77 -18.53 13.72
CA LEU A 61 4.88 -19.16 14.69
C LEU A 61 3.85 -18.18 15.23
N PHE A 62 4.25 -16.93 15.51
CA PHE A 62 3.32 -15.89 15.97
C PHE A 62 2.25 -15.57 14.92
N PHE A 63 2.63 -15.38 13.67
CA PHE A 63 1.70 -14.98 12.61
C PHE A 63 0.80 -16.11 12.12
N THR A 64 1.28 -17.36 12.12
CA THR A 64 0.58 -18.49 11.48
C THR A 64 0.08 -19.54 12.47
N GLY A 65 0.68 -19.65 13.65
CA GLY A 65 0.45 -20.78 14.56
C GLY A 65 1.23 -22.03 14.22
N LEU A 66 2.04 -21.99 13.16
CA LEU A 66 2.79 -23.12 12.69
C LEU A 66 4.29 -22.90 12.90
N THR A 67 4.99 -23.97 13.27
CA THR A 67 6.45 -24.01 13.16
C THR A 67 6.85 -24.03 11.69
N SER A 68 8.11 -23.68 11.37
CA SER A 68 8.60 -23.71 9.99
C SER A 68 8.45 -25.08 9.33
N ALA A 69 8.63 -26.16 10.08
CA ALA A 69 8.44 -27.53 9.59
C ALA A 69 6.98 -27.81 9.21
N LEU A 70 6.03 -27.43 10.07
CA LEU A 70 4.60 -27.61 9.79
C LEU A 70 4.14 -26.73 8.63
N PHE A 71 4.61 -25.48 8.58
CA PHE A 71 4.32 -24.59 7.46
C PHE A 71 4.77 -25.21 6.12
N ASN A 72 6.02 -25.68 6.06
CA ASN A 72 6.56 -26.32 4.86
C ASN A 72 5.82 -27.61 4.50
N TRP A 73 5.39 -28.39 5.50
CA TRP A 73 4.57 -29.57 5.27
C TRP A 73 3.22 -29.21 4.64
N VAL A 74 2.51 -28.22 5.17
CA VAL A 74 1.25 -27.73 4.58
C VAL A 74 1.49 -27.21 3.16
N LEU A 75 2.54 -26.44 2.95
CA LEU A 75 2.92 -25.93 1.63
C LEU A 75 3.09 -27.07 0.61
N GLN A 76 3.79 -28.15 0.99
CA GLN A 76 3.95 -29.32 0.12
C GLN A 76 2.64 -30.06 -0.15
N MET A 77 1.71 -30.09 0.81
CA MET A 77 0.40 -30.70 0.63
C MET A 77 -0.49 -29.93 -0.34
N VAL A 78 -0.36 -28.60 -0.38
CA VAL A 78 -1.26 -27.74 -1.16
C VAL A 78 -0.69 -27.30 -2.50
N LYS A 79 0.62 -27.47 -2.74
CA LYS A 79 1.31 -26.96 -3.94
C LYS A 79 0.72 -27.43 -5.27
N ASP A 80 0.17 -28.65 -5.29
CA ASP A 80 -0.39 -29.27 -6.50
C ASP A 80 -1.91 -29.09 -6.59
N ILE A 81 -2.53 -28.48 -5.57
CA ILE A 81 -3.99 -28.38 -5.40
C ILE A 81 -4.46 -26.93 -5.49
N VAL A 82 -3.64 -25.98 -5.02
CA VAL A 82 -4.03 -24.57 -4.88
C VAL A 82 -3.52 -23.77 -6.06
N GLU A 83 -4.46 -23.22 -6.82
CA GLU A 83 -4.17 -22.13 -7.75
C GLU A 83 -4.01 -20.82 -6.97
N VAL A 84 -2.92 -20.10 -7.23
CA VAL A 84 -2.66 -18.80 -6.62
C VAL A 84 -3.65 -17.78 -7.22
N VAL A 85 -4.68 -17.43 -6.44
CA VAL A 85 -5.75 -16.47 -6.83
C VAL A 85 -5.22 -15.09 -7.25
N CYS A 86 -4.03 -14.71 -6.80
CA CYS A 86 -3.39 -13.43 -7.14
C CYS A 86 -2.03 -13.68 -7.82
N GLY A 87 -1.95 -13.45 -9.12
CA GLY A 87 -0.74 -13.72 -9.92
C GLY A 87 0.52 -12.91 -9.54
N SER A 88 0.42 -11.96 -8.60
CA SER A 88 1.56 -11.23 -8.05
C SER A 88 2.17 -11.86 -6.79
N LEU A 89 1.54 -12.89 -6.21
CA LEU A 89 2.02 -13.56 -4.99
C LEU A 89 2.69 -14.90 -5.31
N SER A 90 3.75 -15.21 -4.54
CA SER A 90 4.25 -16.58 -4.46
C SER A 90 3.22 -17.48 -3.75
N LEU A 91 3.29 -18.79 -3.99
CA LEU A 91 2.43 -19.75 -3.29
C LEU A 91 2.65 -19.67 -1.76
N GLU A 92 3.90 -19.47 -1.34
CA GLU A 92 4.30 -19.31 0.05
C GLU A 92 3.65 -18.08 0.69
N ASP A 93 3.72 -16.93 0.02
CA ASP A 93 3.13 -15.69 0.51
C ASP A 93 1.60 -15.75 0.52
N HIS A 94 1.02 -16.44 -0.46
CA HIS A 94 -0.41 -16.69 -0.50
C HIS A 94 -0.84 -17.53 0.73
N LEU A 95 -0.19 -18.67 0.96
CA LEU A 95 -0.47 -19.54 2.10
C LEU A 95 -0.26 -18.81 3.43
N LEU A 96 0.82 -18.03 3.54
CA LEU A 96 1.11 -17.17 4.69
C LEU A 96 -0.06 -16.22 4.97
N GLY A 97 -0.55 -15.52 3.94
CA GLY A 97 -1.69 -14.61 4.06
C GLY A 97 -2.98 -15.30 4.50
N ILE A 98 -3.26 -16.50 3.99
CA ILE A 98 -4.43 -17.30 4.42
C ILE A 98 -4.30 -17.67 5.90
N LEU A 99 -3.17 -18.24 6.31
CA LEU A 99 -2.95 -18.69 7.69
C LEU A 99 -3.00 -17.54 8.69
N MET A 100 -2.48 -16.36 8.32
CA MET A 100 -2.61 -15.15 9.13
C MET A 100 -4.07 -14.72 9.31
N LYS A 101 -4.85 -14.70 8.22
CA LYS A 101 -6.29 -14.38 8.30
C LYS A 101 -7.05 -15.37 9.16
N LEU A 102 -6.75 -16.67 9.02
CA LEU A 102 -7.34 -17.72 9.86
C LEU A 102 -7.02 -17.48 11.33
N ARG A 103 -5.75 -17.20 11.66
CA ARG A 103 -5.33 -16.93 13.04
C ARG A 103 -5.97 -15.68 13.64
N LEU A 104 -6.23 -14.66 12.84
CA LEU A 104 -6.91 -13.44 13.26
C LEU A 104 -8.45 -13.59 13.31
N GLY A 105 -8.99 -14.77 12.99
CA GLY A 105 -10.44 -15.00 12.96
C GLY A 105 -11.16 -14.27 11.82
N MET A 106 -10.44 -13.81 10.79
CA MET A 106 -10.97 -12.99 9.69
C MET A 106 -11.60 -13.83 8.56
N LEU A 107 -12.35 -14.87 8.92
CA LEU A 107 -12.97 -15.83 7.99
C LEU A 107 -14.15 -15.25 7.19
N THR A 108 -14.64 -14.07 7.55
CA THR A 108 -15.77 -13.43 6.86
C THR A 108 -15.30 -12.67 5.62
N LYS A 109 -15.58 -13.25 4.44
CA LYS A 109 -15.27 -12.81 3.08
C LYS A 109 -13.77 -12.82 2.74
N MET A 110 -13.35 -13.85 2.01
CA MET A 110 -12.12 -13.87 1.21
C MET A 110 -12.18 -12.88 0.03
N THR A 111 -12.54 -11.63 0.27
CA THR A 111 -12.34 -10.55 -0.71
C THR A 111 -10.89 -10.13 -0.64
N PHE A 112 -10.08 -10.64 -1.57
CA PHE A 112 -8.80 -10.04 -1.93
C PHE A 112 -9.10 -8.65 -2.51
N GLN A 113 -9.10 -7.63 -1.66
CA GLN A 113 -9.07 -6.25 -2.14
C GLN A 113 -7.67 -6.02 -2.72
N LYS A 114 -7.64 -5.65 -4.00
CA LYS A 114 -6.42 -5.27 -4.73
C LYS A 114 -5.68 -4.19 -3.94
N PHE A 115 -4.50 -4.54 -3.43
CA PHE A 115 -3.47 -3.59 -3.02
C PHE A 115 -2.56 -3.33 -4.22
#